data_AF-A0A8S3E457-F1
#
_entry.id   AF-A0A8S3E457-F1
#
_cell.length_a   1.000
_cell.length_b   1.000
_cell.length_c   1.000
_cell.angle_alpha   90.00
_cell.angle_beta   90.00
_cell.angle_gamma   90.00
#
_symmetry.space_group_name_H-M   'P 1'
#
loop_
_entity.id
_entity.type
_entity.pdbx_description
1 polymer ?
#
loop_
_entity_poly.entity_id
_entity_poly.type
_entity_poly.pdbx_seq_one_letter_code
_entity_poly.pdbx_strand_id
1 'polypeptide(L)'
;MMLPDSPQNIVVVRAPSPSVHYIPSSMSGDNIIIPTQNQQPVHSFGQPVSESWCLTSVKVIKFSFNWTINNFSFCREEMGEALKSSTFSANLNDKLKWCLRLNPKGLDEESKDYLSLYLLLIAAPNSKCETRAKFKFSILNAK
;
A
#
# COMPACT_ATOMS: atom_id res chain seq x y z
N MET A 1 -23.66 -18.22 -34.13
CA MET A 1 -23.46 -16.81 -34.46
C MET A 1 -22.61 -16.23 -33.34
N MET A 2 -21.29 -16.11 -33.55
CA MET A 2 -20.36 -15.61 -32.53
C MET A 2 -20.33 -14.08 -32.65
N LEU A 3 -20.66 -13.38 -31.56
CA LEU A 3 -20.50 -11.93 -31.47
C LEU A 3 -19.00 -11.59 -31.39
N PRO A 4 -18.55 -10.48 -32.00
CA PRO A 4 -17.14 -10.11 -32.00
C PRO A 4 -16.69 -9.65 -30.61
N ASP A 5 -15.45 -10.01 -30.25
CA ASP A 5 -14.77 -9.55 -29.04
C ASP A 5 -14.82 -8.02 -28.93
N SER A 6 -15.47 -7.54 -27.87
CA SER A 6 -15.49 -6.12 -27.52
C SER A 6 -14.13 -5.72 -26.91
N PRO A 7 -13.58 -4.53 -27.22
CA PRO A 7 -12.28 -4.13 -26.71
C PRO A 7 -12.34 -3.95 -25.18
N GLN A 8 -11.47 -4.66 -24.46
CA GLN A 8 -11.31 -4.49 -23.01
C GLN A 8 -10.61 -3.16 -22.73
N ASN A 9 -11.40 -2.11 -22.49
CA ASN A 9 -10.90 -0.85 -21.96
C ASN A 9 -10.39 -1.05 -20.52
N ILE A 10 -9.08 -1.06 -20.34
CA ILE A 10 -8.43 -1.16 -19.02
C ILE A 10 -8.39 0.23 -18.39
N VAL A 11 -9.20 0.45 -17.35
CA VAL A 11 -9.13 1.66 -16.52
C VAL A 11 -8.18 1.41 -15.34
N VAL A 12 -7.11 2.19 -15.27
CA VAL A 12 -6.14 2.18 -14.15
C VAL A 12 -6.49 3.30 -13.19
N VAL A 13 -7.01 2.97 -12.00
CA VAL A 13 -7.27 3.96 -10.94
C VAL A 13 -6.00 4.16 -10.11
N ARG A 14 -5.46 5.39 -10.10
CA ARG A 14 -4.37 5.81 -9.20
C ARG A 14 -4.94 6.47 -7.95
N ALA A 15 -4.48 6.05 -6.77
CA ALA A 15 -4.72 6.76 -5.52
C ALA A 15 -3.61 7.80 -5.25
N PRO A 16 -3.92 8.95 -4.63
CA PRO A 16 -2.91 9.96 -4.28
C PRO A 16 -1.98 9.45 -3.16
N SER A 17 -0.70 9.77 -3.28
CA SER A 17 0.30 9.54 -2.23
C SER A 17 0.14 10.60 -1.13
N PRO A 18 0.09 10.25 0.18
CA PRO A 18 0.12 11.26 1.23
C PRO A 18 1.52 11.86 1.36
N SER A 19 1.60 13.19 1.28
CA SER A 19 2.79 13.96 1.65
C SER A 19 2.96 13.95 3.16
N VAL A 20 4.04 13.37 3.68
CA VAL A 20 4.35 13.39 5.11
C VAL A 20 5.18 14.65 5.40
N HIS A 21 4.58 15.64 6.05
CA HIS A 21 5.33 16.71 6.71
C HIS A 21 5.72 16.24 8.11
N TYR A 22 7.03 16.15 8.37
CA TYR A 22 7.59 15.82 9.67
C TYR A 22 7.89 17.13 10.45
N ILE A 23 7.39 17.22 11.68
CA ILE A 23 7.76 18.28 12.64
C ILE A 23 8.55 17.61 13.78
N PRO A 24 9.83 17.95 14.02
CA PRO A 24 10.56 17.44 15.16
C PRO A 24 10.19 18.22 16.44
N SER A 25 9.95 17.49 17.53
CA SER A 25 9.79 18.02 18.88
C SER A 25 11.16 18.39 19.50
N SER A 26 11.30 19.64 19.94
CA SER A 26 12.48 20.16 20.64
C SER A 26 12.54 19.61 22.08
N MET A 27 13.63 18.92 22.43
CA MET A 27 13.97 18.57 23.82
C MET A 27 14.75 19.71 24.47
N SER A 28 14.45 19.92 25.75
CA SER A 28 14.89 20.97 26.67
C SER A 28 16.41 21.14 26.79
N GLY A 29 16.88 22.39 26.77
CA GLY A 29 18.25 22.76 27.13
C GLY A 29 18.31 23.37 28.53
N ASP A 30 18.98 22.68 29.45
CA ASP A 30 19.44 23.23 30.72
C ASP A 30 20.70 24.08 30.51
N ASN A 31 20.73 25.28 31.09
CA ASN A 31 21.80 26.26 30.98
C ASN A 31 23.07 25.82 31.74
N ILE A 32 24.23 25.82 31.06
CA ILE A 32 25.56 25.62 31.65
C ILE A 32 26.13 26.96 32.12
N ILE A 33 26.57 27.03 33.39
CA ILE A 33 27.44 28.08 33.93
C ILE A 33 28.90 27.60 33.83
N ILE A 34 29.75 28.36 33.13
CA ILE A 34 31.20 28.15 33.01
C ILE A 34 31.93 28.98 34.09
N PRO A 35 33.00 28.47 34.70
CA PRO A 35 34.11 29.31 35.13
C PRO A 35 35.40 28.99 34.35
N THR A 36 35.96 30.05 33.76
CA THR A 36 37.32 30.15 33.18
C THR A 36 38.41 29.91 34.23
N GLN A 37 39.49 29.19 33.88
CA GLN A 37 40.80 29.79 33.51
C GLN A 37 41.96 28.75 33.48
N ASN A 38 42.84 28.95 32.49
CA ASN A 38 44.27 28.59 32.34
C ASN A 38 44.66 27.60 31.23
N GLN A 39 45.47 28.12 30.31
CA GLN A 39 45.99 27.51 29.08
C GLN A 39 47.27 26.70 29.35
N GLN A 40 47.52 25.64 28.55
CA GLN A 40 48.78 25.44 27.82
C GLN A 40 48.53 24.67 26.50
N PRO A 41 49.33 24.92 25.42
CA PRO A 41 49.12 24.36 24.09
C PRO A 41 49.97 23.11 23.86
N VAL A 42 49.45 22.06 23.22
CA VAL A 42 50.26 21.04 22.49
C VAL A 42 49.36 20.01 21.77
N HIS A 43 49.58 19.94 20.46
CA HIS A 43 49.45 18.79 19.55
C HIS A 43 48.09 18.17 19.22
N SER A 44 47.65 18.50 18.00
CA SER A 44 47.24 17.58 16.92
C SER A 44 46.62 16.25 17.32
N PHE A 45 45.33 16.08 17.07
CA PHE A 45 44.83 14.96 16.25
C PHE A 45 43.57 15.46 15.55
N GLY A 46 43.57 15.46 14.21
CA GLY A 46 42.35 15.61 13.44
C GLY A 46 41.38 14.55 13.95
N GLN A 47 40.29 14.98 14.59
CA GLN A 47 39.29 14.05 15.07
C GLN A 47 38.80 13.26 13.85
N PRO A 48 38.81 11.92 13.89
CA PRO A 48 38.15 11.17 12.85
C PRO A 48 36.69 11.59 12.92
N VAL A 49 36.19 12.20 11.84
CA VAL A 49 34.76 12.38 11.63
C VAL A 49 34.17 10.98 11.78
N SER A 50 33.41 10.77 12.84
CA SER A 50 32.67 9.53 13.03
C SER A 50 31.69 9.43 11.86
N GLU A 51 31.96 8.55 10.91
CA GLU A 51 30.99 8.18 9.89
C GLU A 51 29.78 7.55 10.59
N SER A 52 28.72 8.34 10.75
CA SER A 52 27.44 7.83 11.24
C SER A 52 26.71 7.18 10.07
N TRP A 53 26.91 5.87 9.93
CA TRP A 53 26.17 5.06 8.97
C TRP A 53 24.71 4.91 9.43
N CYS A 54 23.76 5.36 8.61
CA CYS A 54 22.33 5.17 8.83
C CYS A 54 21.74 4.36 7.66
N LEU A 55 21.06 3.24 7.97
CA LEU A 55 20.43 2.37 7.00
C LEU A 55 18.93 2.28 7.28
N THR A 56 18.12 2.72 6.31
CA THR A 56 16.68 2.46 6.29
C THR A 56 16.40 1.24 5.43
N SER A 57 15.81 0.19 6.01
CA SER A 57 15.37 -0.99 5.28
C SER A 57 13.84 -1.05 5.23
N VAL A 58 13.29 -1.21 4.02
CA VAL A 58 11.85 -1.39 3.80
C VAL A 58 11.61 -2.83 3.37
N LYS A 59 10.90 -3.59 4.21
CA LYS A 59 10.48 -4.95 3.86
C LYS A 59 9.29 -4.89 2.93
N VAL A 60 9.47 -5.35 1.69
CA VAL A 60 8.40 -5.49 0.70
C VAL A 60 8.01 -6.96 0.59
N ILE A 61 6.72 -7.25 0.72
CA ILE A 61 6.16 -8.58 0.50
C ILE A 61 5.43 -8.57 -0.84
N LYS A 62 5.75 -9.54 -1.71
CA LYS A 62 5.07 -9.75 -2.99
C LYS A 62 4.18 -10.98 -2.89
N PHE A 63 2.96 -10.85 -3.36
CA PHE A 63 1.96 -11.89 -3.30
C PHE A 63 1.04 -11.79 -4.53
N SER A 64 0.52 -12.93 -4.99
CA SER A 64 -0.41 -13.01 -6.12
C SER A 64 -1.56 -13.92 -5.75
N PHE A 65 -2.78 -13.49 -6.09
CA PHE A 65 -4.01 -14.21 -5.83
C PHE A 65 -4.81 -14.31 -7.13
N ASN A 66 -5.25 -15.53 -7.44
CA ASN A 66 -6.09 -15.80 -8.59
C ASN A 66 -7.51 -16.09 -8.10
N TRP A 67 -8.48 -15.40 -8.68
CA TRP A 67 -9.89 -15.64 -8.44
C TRP A 67 -10.58 -15.99 -9.75
N THR A 68 -11.12 -17.20 -9.81
CA THR A 68 -11.92 -17.67 -10.95
C THR A 68 -13.40 -17.51 -10.61
N ILE A 69 -14.13 -16.80 -11.46
CA ILE A 69 -15.60 -16.73 -11.41
C ILE A 69 -16.13 -17.56 -12.55
N ASN A 70 -16.75 -18.69 -12.20
CA ASN A 70 -17.39 -19.56 -13.18
C ASN A 70 -18.71 -18.95 -13.63
N ASN A 71 -19.06 -19.16 -14.90
CA ASN A 71 -20.33 -18.71 -15.47
C ASN A 71 -20.56 -17.20 -15.31
N PHE A 72 -19.52 -16.37 -15.49
CA PHE A 72 -19.58 -14.92 -15.24
C PHE A 72 -20.71 -14.21 -15.99
N SER A 73 -21.03 -14.63 -17.22
CA SER A 73 -22.16 -14.08 -17.99
C SER A 73 -23.54 -14.32 -17.37
N PHE A 74 -23.64 -15.22 -16.39
CA PHE A 74 -24.87 -15.55 -15.66
C PHE A 74 -24.95 -14.86 -14.29
N CYS A 75 -23.99 -13.99 -13.97
CA CYS A 75 -24.07 -13.11 -12.79
C CYS A 75 -25.34 -12.27 -12.85
N ARG A 76 -26.09 -12.27 -11.74
CA ARG A 76 -27.38 -11.56 -11.61
C ARG A 76 -27.25 -10.26 -10.80
N GLU A 77 -26.04 -9.95 -10.34
CA GLU A 77 -25.74 -8.73 -9.59
C GLU A 77 -26.18 -7.50 -10.38
N GLU A 78 -26.97 -6.65 -9.73
CA GLU A 78 -27.34 -5.35 -10.26
C GLU A 78 -26.25 -4.30 -10.00
N MET A 79 -26.39 -3.10 -10.59
CA MET A 79 -25.44 -2.01 -10.37
C MET A 79 -25.26 -1.75 -8.87
N GLY A 80 -24.01 -1.63 -8.43
CA GLY A 80 -23.67 -1.47 -7.00
C GLY A 80 -23.61 -2.77 -6.20
N GLU A 81 -24.25 -3.85 -6.66
CA GLU A 81 -24.13 -5.19 -6.07
C GLU A 81 -22.80 -5.85 -6.47
N ALA A 82 -22.25 -6.65 -5.56
CA ALA A 82 -20.90 -7.16 -5.72
C ALA A 82 -20.73 -8.60 -5.28
N LEU A 83 -19.90 -9.31 -6.05
CA LEU A 83 -19.26 -10.55 -5.67
C LEU A 83 -18.05 -10.26 -4.76
N LYS A 84 -17.77 -11.16 -3.82
CA LYS A 84 -16.57 -11.13 -2.98
C LYS A 84 -15.78 -12.42 -3.12
N SER A 85 -14.47 -12.30 -3.24
CA SER A 85 -13.58 -13.47 -3.18
C SER A 85 -13.52 -14.05 -1.76
N SER A 86 -12.93 -15.23 -1.63
CA SER A 86 -12.43 -15.68 -0.33
C SER A 86 -11.41 -14.70 0.24
N THR A 87 -11.29 -14.69 1.57
CA THR A 87 -10.27 -13.90 2.27
C THR A 87 -8.90 -14.52 2.07
N PHE A 88 -7.89 -13.68 1.82
CA PHE A 88 -6.51 -14.09 1.66
C PHE A 88 -5.55 -13.21 2.47
N SER A 89 -4.33 -13.71 2.63
CA SER A 89 -3.22 -13.06 3.31
C SER A 89 -1.94 -13.29 2.51
N ALA A 90 -0.98 -12.37 2.60
CA ALA A 90 0.26 -12.53 1.86
C ALA A 90 1.10 -13.72 2.36
N ASN A 91 0.99 -14.03 3.67
CA ASN A 91 1.65 -15.16 4.32
C ASN A 91 0.68 -15.86 5.30
N LEU A 92 0.97 -17.11 5.68
CA LEU A 92 0.15 -17.92 6.60
C LEU A 92 -0.15 -17.22 7.93
N ASN A 93 0.84 -16.57 8.54
CA ASN A 93 0.72 -15.89 9.83
C ASN A 93 0.46 -14.37 9.70
N ASP A 94 0.12 -13.90 8.50
CA ASP A 94 -0.17 -12.48 8.31
C ASP A 94 -1.51 -12.13 8.96
N LYS A 95 -1.48 -11.02 9.69
CA LYS A 95 -2.64 -10.46 10.38
C LYS A 95 -3.47 -9.57 9.46
N LEU A 96 -2.89 -9.12 8.33
CA LEU A 96 -3.63 -8.43 7.29
C LEU A 96 -4.47 -9.44 6.50
N LYS A 97 -5.78 -9.21 6.49
CA LYS A 97 -6.76 -10.02 5.78
C LYS A 97 -7.35 -9.18 4.66
N TRP A 98 -7.29 -9.68 3.44
CA TRP A 98 -7.73 -8.99 2.23
C TRP A 98 -8.81 -9.79 1.52
N CYS A 99 -9.62 -9.13 0.70
CA CYS A 99 -10.42 -9.80 -0.31
C CYS A 99 -10.55 -8.92 -1.57
N LEU A 100 -11.01 -9.52 -2.66
CA LEU A 100 -11.45 -8.78 -3.84
C LEU A 100 -12.95 -8.53 -3.77
N ARG A 101 -13.38 -7.37 -4.24
CA ARG A 101 -14.79 -7.03 -4.50
C ARG A 101 -14.94 -6.72 -5.98
N LEU A 102 -15.87 -7.41 -6.65
CA LEU A 102 -16.17 -7.20 -8.06
C LEU A 102 -17.65 -6.83 -8.23
N ASN A 103 -17.90 -5.71 -8.89
CA ASN A 103 -19.22 -5.28 -9.34
C ASN A 103 -19.30 -5.52 -10.86
N PRO A 104 -20.02 -6.56 -11.34
CA PRO A 104 -20.07 -6.88 -12.75
C PRO A 104 -20.72 -5.79 -13.62
N LYS A 105 -21.66 -5.01 -13.05
CA LYS A 105 -22.42 -3.95 -13.72
C LYS A 105 -22.11 -2.54 -13.19
N GLY A 106 -20.86 -2.29 -12.81
CA GLY A 106 -20.43 -1.02 -12.23
C GLY A 106 -20.82 -0.84 -10.76
N LEU A 107 -20.14 0.07 -10.07
CA LEU A 107 -20.47 0.47 -8.70
C LEU A 107 -21.59 1.51 -8.66
N ASP A 108 -21.59 2.40 -9.63
CA ASP A 108 -22.40 3.61 -9.71
C ASP A 108 -22.61 3.99 -11.19
N GLU A 109 -23.36 5.07 -11.41
CA GLU A 109 -23.73 5.53 -12.76
C GLU A 109 -22.51 5.90 -13.62
N GLU A 110 -21.42 6.40 -13.00
CA GLU A 110 -20.17 6.73 -13.70
C GLU A 110 -19.50 5.46 -14.26
N SER A 111 -19.66 4.34 -13.58
CA SER A 111 -19.01 3.07 -13.90
C SER A 111 -19.95 2.00 -14.48
N LYS A 112 -21.21 2.33 -14.80
CA LYS A 112 -22.24 1.37 -15.23
C LYS A 112 -21.90 0.51 -16.45
N ASP A 113 -21.10 1.05 -17.37
CA ASP A 113 -20.68 0.36 -18.61
C ASP A 113 -19.36 -0.42 -18.43
N TYR A 114 -18.86 -0.48 -17.19
CA TYR A 114 -17.61 -1.13 -16.82
C TYR A 114 -17.82 -2.10 -15.66
N LEU A 115 -16.96 -3.10 -15.57
CA LEU A 115 -16.80 -3.82 -14.31
C LEU A 115 -15.99 -2.95 -13.33
N SER A 116 -16.36 -2.96 -12.04
CA SER A 116 -15.55 -2.30 -11.00
C SER A 116 -14.90 -3.35 -10.11
N LEU A 117 -13.57 -3.30 -9.96
CA LEU A 117 -12.79 -4.25 -9.19
C LEU A 117 -11.94 -3.53 -8.13
N TYR A 118 -12.01 -4.01 -6.89
CA TYR A 118 -11.35 -3.40 -5.74
C TYR A 118 -10.61 -4.44 -4.90
N LEU A 119 -9.46 -4.03 -4.33
CA LEU A 119 -8.78 -4.73 -3.26
C LEU A 119 -9.22 -4.12 -1.93
N LEU A 120 -9.80 -4.93 -1.05
CA LEU A 120 -10.30 -4.48 0.26
C LEU A 120 -9.43 -5.05 1.38
N LEU A 121 -9.03 -4.19 2.31
CA LEU A 121 -8.47 -4.60 3.59
C LEU A 121 -9.63 -4.89 4.56
N ILE A 122 -9.78 -6.14 4.96
CA ILE A 122 -10.89 -6.64 5.80
C ILE A 122 -10.51 -6.63 7.28
N ALA A 123 -9.26 -6.98 7.60
CA ALA A 123 -8.76 -6.92 8.97
C ALA A 123 -7.29 -6.51 9.01
N ALA A 124 -6.93 -5.75 10.04
CA ALA A 124 -5.56 -5.40 10.36
C ALA A 124 -5.36 -5.44 11.88
N PRO A 125 -4.15 -5.78 12.36
CA PRO A 125 -3.90 -5.95 13.79
C PRO A 125 -3.95 -4.64 14.59
N ASN A 126 -3.67 -3.49 13.97
CA ASN A 126 -3.74 -2.17 14.60
C ASN A 126 -4.40 -1.19 13.61
N SER A 127 -5.58 -0.68 13.93
CA SER A 127 -6.32 0.30 13.09
C SER A 127 -5.61 1.66 12.95
N LYS A 128 -4.57 1.91 13.75
CA LYS A 128 -3.74 3.14 13.72
C LYS A 128 -2.52 3.04 12.81
N CYS A 129 -2.20 1.86 12.28
CA CYS A 129 -1.03 1.68 11.42
C CYS A 129 -1.46 1.70 9.95
N GLU A 130 -1.01 2.70 9.21
CA GLU A 130 -1.24 2.78 7.76
C GLU A 130 -0.63 1.56 7.06
N THR A 131 -1.47 0.78 6.38
CA THR A 131 -1.01 -0.31 5.53
C THR A 131 -0.80 0.20 4.13
N ARG A 132 0.45 0.19 3.65
CA ARG A 132 0.80 0.60 2.28
C ARG A 132 0.88 -0.61 1.37
N ALA A 133 0.04 -0.64 0.33
CA ALA A 133 0.03 -1.67 -0.68
C ALA A 133 0.12 -1.06 -2.08
N LYS A 134 0.92 -1.67 -2.95
CA LYS A 134 0.88 -1.45 -4.40
C LYS A 134 0.30 -2.69 -5.02
N PHE A 135 -0.71 -2.54 -5.88
CA PHE A 135 -1.39 -3.65 -6.51
C PHE A 135 -1.53 -3.42 -8.01
N LYS A 136 -1.72 -4.53 -8.73
CA LYS A 136 -2.02 -4.58 -10.16
C LYS A 136 -3.09 -5.65 -10.35
N PHE A 137 -4.13 -5.31 -11.11
CA PHE A 137 -5.10 -6.28 -11.59
C PHE A 137 -4.81 -6.69 -13.03
N SER A 138 -5.17 -7.91 -13.37
CA SER A 138 -5.11 -8.46 -14.72
C SER A 138 -6.18 -9.52 -14.88
N ILE A 139 -6.83 -9.54 -16.04
CA ILE A 139 -7.68 -10.64 -16.48
C ILE A 139 -6.77 -11.63 -17.21
N LEU A 140 -6.90 -12.92 -16.88
CA LEU A 140 -6.12 -13.98 -17.50
C LEU A 140 -6.97 -14.62 -18.60
N ASN A 141 -6.44 -14.68 -19.82
CA ASN A 141 -7.09 -15.39 -20.92
C ASN A 141 -6.84 -16.90 -20.80
N ALA A 142 -7.78 -17.70 -21.31
CA ALA A 142 -7.48 -19.08 -21.65
C ALA A 142 -6.41 -19.09 -22.76
N LYS A 143 -5.46 -20.03 -22.68
CA LYS A 143 -4.48 -20.26 -23.74
C LYS A 143 -5.09 -20.98 -24.93
#